data_AF-Q9FZ07-F1
#
_entry.id   AF-Q9FZ07-F1
#
_cell.length_a   1.000
_cell.length_b   1.000
_cell.length_c   1.000
_cell.angle_alpha   90.00
_cell.angle_beta   90.00
_cell.angle_gamma   90.00
#
_symmetry.space_group_name_H-M   'P 1'
#
loop_
_entity.id
_entity.type
_entity.pdbx_description
1 polymer ?
#
loop_
_entity_poly.entity_id
_entity_poly.type
_entity_poly.pdbx_seq_one_letter_code
_entity_poly.pdbx_strand_id
1 'polypeptide(L)'
;ATKGKIVTVLSIDGGGIRGIIPGTLLAFLESKLQDIDGPNARIADYFDVVAGTSTGGLISTMLTAPNKDNRPLYAAKNITNFYMEHGSKIFPESSRSGFVKRITNLFGGPKYDGKYLKTLVKSILGNLTMKQTLTQTVIPAFDIKRLQPIVFTTADAKTHVSRDALLADICLSTSAAPTYFPVHYFETKDAQGKTRTFEIIDGAVTT
;
A
#
# COMPACT_ATOMS: atom_id res chain seq x y z
N ALA A 1 -10.22 28.01 27.36
CA ALA A 1 -9.42 27.58 26.19
C ALA A 1 -10.03 26.31 25.64
N THR A 2 -10.70 26.37 24.49
CA THR A 2 -11.07 25.17 23.76
C THR A 2 -9.78 24.50 23.32
N LYS A 3 -9.43 23.35 23.93
CA LYS A 3 -8.36 22.50 23.40
C LYS A 3 -8.73 22.21 21.93
N GLY A 4 -7.94 22.72 21.00
CA GLY A 4 -8.12 22.41 19.58
C GLY A 4 -8.18 20.89 19.39
N LYS A 5 -9.00 20.42 18.46
CA LYS A 5 -9.08 18.99 18.14
C LYS A 5 -7.68 18.50 17.77
N ILE A 6 -7.14 17.57 18.56
CA ILE A 6 -5.87 16.91 18.25
C ILE A 6 -6.12 16.03 17.03
N VAL A 7 -5.23 16.10 16.03
CA VAL A 7 -5.24 15.24 14.86
C VAL A 7 -4.16 14.18 15.03
N THR A 8 -4.52 12.90 14.87
CA THR A 8 -3.60 11.77 15.00
C THR A 8 -3.17 11.25 13.63
N VAL A 9 -1.85 11.13 13.42
CA VAL A 9 -1.27 10.69 12.14
C VAL A 9 -0.33 9.52 12.37
N LEU A 10 -0.55 8.44 11.62
CA LEU A 10 0.37 7.31 11.50
C LEU A 10 1.05 7.37 10.14
N SER A 11 2.38 7.29 10.10
CA SER A 11 3.16 7.20 8.85
C SER A 11 4.02 5.95 8.87
N ILE A 12 4.00 5.19 7.77
CA ILE A 12 4.70 3.91 7.64
C ILE A 12 5.63 3.96 6.43
N ASP A 13 6.92 3.82 6.69
CA ASP A 13 7.96 3.86 5.66
C ASP A 13 7.94 2.60 4.77
N GLY A 14 8.47 2.78 3.56
CA GLY A 14 8.75 1.68 2.63
C GLY A 14 9.97 0.86 3.06
N GLY A 15 10.11 -0.36 2.52
CA GLY A 15 11.26 -1.19 2.87
C GLY A 15 11.29 -2.61 2.34
N GLY A 16 10.37 -3.00 1.45
CA GLY A 16 10.25 -4.38 0.96
C GLY A 16 9.89 -5.34 2.10
N ILE A 17 10.59 -6.47 2.17
CA ILE A 17 10.37 -7.47 3.23
C ILE A 17 10.56 -6.91 4.66
N ARG A 18 11.27 -5.78 4.82
CA ARG A 18 11.45 -5.11 6.12
C ARG A 18 10.15 -4.52 6.70
N GLY A 19 9.04 -4.56 5.96
CA GLY A 19 7.69 -4.29 6.49
C GLY A 19 7.31 -5.09 7.74
N ILE A 20 8.00 -6.21 8.00
CA ILE A 20 7.89 -6.95 9.26
C ILE A 20 8.22 -6.08 10.48
N ILE A 21 9.16 -5.14 10.37
CA ILE A 21 9.58 -4.26 11.47
C ILE A 21 8.42 -3.33 11.89
N PRO A 22 7.87 -2.45 11.02
CA PRO A 22 6.72 -1.66 11.40
C PRO A 22 5.48 -2.53 11.69
N GLY A 23 5.30 -3.66 11.02
CA GLY A 23 4.23 -4.61 11.33
C GLY A 23 4.28 -5.14 12.76
N THR A 24 5.47 -5.42 13.28
CA THR A 24 5.67 -5.87 14.68
C THR A 24 5.36 -4.75 15.66
N LEU A 25 5.80 -3.53 15.39
CA LEU A 25 5.51 -2.36 16.23
C LEU A 25 4.01 -2.06 16.26
N LEU A 26 3.34 -2.12 15.11
CA LEU A 26 1.90 -1.91 14.99
C LEU A 26 1.11 -3.01 15.71
N ALA A 27 1.56 -4.26 15.65
CA ALA A 27 0.95 -5.36 16.40
C ALA A 27 1.02 -5.11 17.91
N PHE A 28 2.17 -4.64 18.41
CA PHE A 28 2.32 -4.28 19.82
C PHE A 28 1.44 -3.09 20.20
N LEU A 29 1.44 -2.03 19.39
CA LEU A 29 0.60 -0.85 19.60
C LEU A 29 -0.89 -1.20 19.64
N GLU A 30 -1.39 -1.96 18.65
CA GLU A 30 -2.79 -2.37 18.59
C GLU A 30 -3.16 -3.26 19.78
N SER A 31 -2.25 -4.13 20.25
CA SER A 31 -2.46 -4.90 21.47
C SER A 31 -2.62 -4.01 22.69
N LYS A 32 -1.82 -2.93 22.82
CA LYS A 32 -1.95 -1.99 23.93
C LYS A 32 -3.25 -1.19 23.88
N LEU A 33 -3.73 -0.86 22.69
CA LEU A 33 -5.04 -0.23 22.51
C LEU A 33 -6.17 -1.20 22.89
N GLN A 34 -6.02 -2.49 22.54
CA GLN A 34 -6.98 -3.53 22.92
C GLN A 34 -7.00 -3.82 24.43
N ASP A 35 -5.87 -3.68 25.13
CA ASP A 35 -5.81 -3.78 26.59
C ASP A 35 -6.66 -2.68 27.26
N ILE A 36 -6.79 -1.51 26.62
CA ILE A 36 -7.51 -0.34 27.15
C ILE A 36 -8.98 -0.36 26.76
N ASP A 37 -9.29 -0.55 25.46
CA ASP A 37 -10.63 -0.35 24.90
C ASP A 37 -11.30 -1.64 24.39
N GLY A 38 -10.64 -2.79 24.57
CA GLY A 38 -11.17 -4.12 24.28
C GLY A 38 -10.71 -4.73 22.95
N PRO A 39 -11.01 -6.02 22.71
CA PRO A 39 -10.40 -6.84 21.65
C PRO A 39 -10.75 -6.40 20.23
N ASN A 40 -11.78 -5.57 20.08
CA ASN A 40 -12.24 -5.07 18.79
C ASN A 40 -11.54 -3.78 18.36
N ALA A 41 -10.76 -3.14 19.23
CA ALA A 41 -9.96 -1.96 18.90
C ALA A 41 -8.97 -2.25 17.76
N ARG A 42 -8.89 -1.34 16.79
CA ARG A 42 -7.99 -1.41 15.63
C ARG A 42 -7.28 -0.08 15.42
N ILE A 43 -6.11 -0.11 14.78
CA ILE A 43 -5.35 1.11 14.43
C ILE A 43 -6.23 2.18 13.76
N ALA A 44 -7.11 1.80 12.84
CA ALA A 44 -7.98 2.74 12.11
C ALA A 44 -9.01 3.48 13.00
N ASP A 45 -9.25 3.02 14.24
CA ASP A 45 -10.18 3.68 15.17
C ASP A 45 -9.54 4.89 15.87
N TYR A 46 -8.20 4.95 15.92
CA TYR A 46 -7.45 5.94 16.70
C TYR A 46 -6.71 6.96 15.85
N PHE A 47 -6.44 6.64 14.58
CA PHE A 47 -5.70 7.50 13.67
C PHE A 47 -6.62 8.18 12.66
N ASP A 48 -6.71 9.50 12.74
CA ASP A 48 -7.42 10.33 11.75
C ASP A 48 -6.79 10.21 10.35
N VAL A 49 -5.47 9.96 10.29
CA VAL A 49 -4.72 9.78 9.04
C VAL A 49 -3.76 8.60 9.14
N VAL A 50 -3.75 7.75 8.11
CA VAL A 50 -2.78 6.65 7.95
C VAL A 50 -2.08 6.80 6.59
N ALA A 51 -0.79 7.10 6.63
CA ALA A 51 0.05 7.30 5.46
C ALA A 51 1.05 6.15 5.30
N GLY A 52 1.36 5.78 4.06
CA GLY A 52 2.46 4.86 3.82
C GLY A 52 2.94 4.78 2.39
N THR A 53 4.25 4.57 2.23
CA THR A 53 4.92 4.47 0.93
C THR A 53 5.36 3.03 0.69
N SER A 54 5.18 2.51 -0.53
CA SER A 54 5.61 1.16 -0.90
C SER A 54 4.99 0.09 -0.01
N THR A 55 5.81 -0.76 0.61
CA THR A 55 5.41 -1.69 1.67
C THR A 55 4.59 -1.02 2.77
N GLY A 56 4.91 0.22 3.17
CA GLY A 56 4.08 0.98 4.08
C GLY A 56 2.70 1.30 3.51
N GLY A 57 2.58 1.57 2.21
CA GLY A 57 1.29 1.78 1.54
C GLY A 57 0.43 0.51 1.46
N LEU A 58 1.06 -0.65 1.26
CA LEU A 58 0.41 -1.96 1.41
C LEU A 58 -0.14 -2.15 2.84
N ILE A 59 0.69 -1.90 3.85
CA ILE A 59 0.31 -2.02 5.26
C ILE A 59 -0.83 -1.05 5.61
N SER A 60 -0.70 0.22 5.20
CA SER A 60 -1.74 1.24 5.38
C SER A 60 -3.06 0.77 4.79
N THR A 61 -3.04 0.22 3.56
CA THR A 61 -4.25 -0.31 2.92
C THR A 61 -4.83 -1.50 3.69
N MET A 62 -4.01 -2.43 4.19
CA MET A 62 -4.48 -3.56 5.00
C MET A 62 -5.19 -3.11 6.29
N LEU A 63 -4.70 -2.02 6.90
CA LEU A 63 -5.24 -1.46 8.13
C LEU A 63 -6.46 -0.55 7.92
N THR A 64 -6.68 -0.02 6.71
CA THR A 64 -7.77 0.95 6.47
C THR A 64 -8.82 0.48 5.47
N ALA A 65 -8.56 -0.54 4.65
CA ALA A 65 -9.56 -1.10 3.75
C ALA A 65 -10.64 -1.85 4.56
N PRO A 66 -11.94 -1.64 4.25
CA PRO A 66 -13.03 -2.26 4.98
C PRO A 66 -13.25 -3.72 4.54
N ASN A 67 -13.58 -4.57 5.51
CA ASN A 67 -14.18 -5.87 5.29
C ASN A 67 -15.72 -5.76 5.17
N LYS A 68 -16.42 -6.89 5.12
CA LYS A 68 -17.90 -6.93 5.00
C LYS A 68 -18.64 -6.31 6.18
N ASP A 69 -18.01 -6.27 7.35
CA ASP A 69 -18.56 -5.72 8.60
C ASP A 69 -18.12 -4.26 8.81
N ASN A 70 -17.57 -3.61 7.78
CA ASN A 70 -17.03 -2.25 7.84
C ASN A 70 -15.95 -2.07 8.93
N ARG A 71 -15.14 -3.11 9.14
CA ARG A 71 -13.94 -3.11 9.99
C ARG A 71 -12.68 -3.31 9.14
N PRO A 72 -11.48 -2.95 9.61
CA PRO A 72 -10.25 -3.20 8.87
C PRO A 72 -10.09 -4.65 8.40
N LEU A 73 -9.66 -4.85 7.15
CA LEU A 73 -9.38 -6.19 6.60
C LEU A 73 -8.37 -6.97 7.45
N TYR A 74 -7.37 -6.29 8.01
CA TYR A 74 -6.35 -6.89 8.85
C TYR A 74 -6.32 -6.24 10.23
N ALA A 75 -6.20 -7.08 11.27
CA ALA A 75 -5.64 -6.66 12.54
C ALA A 75 -4.12 -6.49 12.38
N ALA A 76 -3.50 -5.58 13.13
CA ALA A 76 -2.09 -5.26 12.98
C ALA A 76 -1.18 -6.49 13.18
N LYS A 77 -1.53 -7.39 14.09
CA LYS A 77 -0.83 -8.66 14.30
C LYS A 77 -0.74 -9.54 13.04
N ASN A 78 -1.72 -9.47 12.15
CA ASN A 78 -1.77 -10.27 10.93
C ASN A 78 -0.83 -9.76 9.84
N ILE A 79 -0.30 -8.54 9.96
CA ILE A 79 0.68 -7.98 8.99
C ILE A 79 1.97 -8.81 9.01
N THR A 80 2.45 -9.18 10.21
CA THR A 80 3.67 -10.00 10.33
C THR A 80 3.47 -11.38 9.70
N ASN A 81 2.33 -12.02 9.98
CA ASN A 81 1.95 -13.30 9.37
C ASN A 81 1.86 -13.21 7.84
N PHE A 82 1.29 -12.13 7.30
CA PHE A 82 1.24 -11.88 5.85
C PHE A 82 2.64 -11.92 5.23
N TYR A 83 3.63 -11.24 5.83
CA TYR A 83 4.99 -11.24 5.31
C TYR A 83 5.73 -12.56 5.55
N MET A 84 5.44 -13.29 6.63
CA MET A 84 5.99 -14.62 6.84
C MET A 84 5.49 -15.62 5.79
N GLU A 85 4.21 -15.55 5.43
CA GLU A 85 3.59 -16.48 4.47
C GLU A 85 3.91 -16.13 3.01
N HIS A 86 3.90 -14.84 2.68
CA HIS A 86 3.97 -14.38 1.30
C HIS A 86 5.29 -13.69 0.95
N GLY A 87 6.11 -13.32 1.93
CA GLY A 87 7.32 -12.53 1.74
C GLY A 87 8.32 -13.18 0.77
N SER A 88 8.55 -14.49 0.89
CA SER A 88 9.44 -15.24 -0.01
C SER A 88 8.90 -15.38 -1.44
N LYS A 89 7.59 -15.23 -1.64
CA LYS A 89 6.96 -15.30 -2.97
C LYS A 89 6.83 -13.91 -3.60
N ILE A 90 6.66 -12.86 -2.79
CA ILE A 90 6.66 -11.45 -3.22
C ILE A 90 8.08 -10.98 -3.52
N PHE A 91 9.03 -11.34 -2.66
CA PHE A 91 10.44 -10.96 -2.73
C PHE A 91 11.34 -12.22 -2.79
N PRO A 92 11.25 -13.05 -3.84
CA PRO A 92 12.03 -14.27 -3.92
C PRO A 92 13.53 -13.95 -3.85
N GLU A 93 14.24 -14.63 -2.97
CA GLU A 93 15.69 -14.53 -2.93
C GLU A 93 16.23 -14.97 -4.29
N SER A 94 17.07 -14.14 -4.89
CA SER A 94 17.80 -14.53 -6.07
C SER A 94 18.87 -15.55 -5.67
N SER A 95 18.47 -16.81 -5.52
CA SER A 95 19.39 -17.97 -5.47
C SER A 95 19.99 -18.19 -6.87
N ARG A 96 20.70 -17.18 -7.36
CA ARG A 96 21.49 -17.25 -8.58
C ARG A 96 22.92 -16.97 -8.18
N SER A 97 23.78 -17.95 -8.41
CA SER A 97 25.23 -17.79 -8.29
C SER A 97 25.67 -16.50 -8.99
N GLY A 98 26.76 -15.89 -8.50
CA GLY A 98 27.22 -14.56 -8.94
C GLY A 98 27.41 -14.40 -10.46
N PHE A 99 27.57 -15.51 -11.19
CA PHE A 99 27.71 -15.52 -12.64
C PHE A 99 26.38 -15.28 -13.39
N VAL A 100 25.29 -15.91 -12.95
CA VAL A 100 23.96 -15.77 -13.60
C VAL A 100 23.38 -14.38 -13.32
N LYS A 101 23.65 -13.81 -12.14
CA LYS A 101 23.22 -12.45 -11.77
C LYS A 101 23.84 -11.37 -12.68
N ARG A 102 25.08 -11.59 -13.12
CA ARG A 102 25.82 -10.71 -14.05
C ARG A 102 25.24 -10.76 -15.47
N ILE A 103 24.85 -11.96 -15.93
CA ILE A 103 24.25 -12.16 -17.25
C ILE A 103 22.83 -11.61 -17.29
N THR A 104 22.00 -11.83 -16.26
CA THR A 104 20.60 -11.34 -16.28
C THR A 104 20.50 -9.83 -16.15
N ASN A 105 21.45 -9.16 -15.49
CA ASN A 105 21.53 -7.70 -15.50
C ASN A 105 21.84 -7.12 -16.89
N LEU A 106 22.43 -7.92 -17.79
CA LEU A 106 22.79 -7.52 -19.15
C LEU A 106 21.63 -7.69 -20.16
N PHE A 107 20.63 -8.53 -19.83
CA PHE A 107 19.47 -8.83 -20.68
C PHE A 107 18.17 -8.10 -20.30
N GLY A 108 18.24 -7.09 -19.43
CA GLY A 108 17.23 -6.03 -19.28
C GLY A 108 15.84 -6.49 -18.81
N GLY A 109 15.60 -6.48 -17.49
CA GLY A 109 14.26 -6.67 -16.91
C GLY A 109 14.26 -6.47 -15.39
N PRO A 110 13.09 -6.19 -14.77
CA PRO A 110 12.98 -6.03 -13.32
C PRO A 110 13.32 -7.34 -12.58
N LYS A 111 13.83 -7.23 -11.35
CA LYS A 111 14.24 -8.35 -10.51
C LYS A 111 13.11 -9.37 -10.24
N TYR A 112 11.87 -8.89 -10.18
CA TYR A 112 10.66 -9.66 -9.93
C TYR A 112 9.62 -9.38 -11.02
N ASP A 113 8.85 -10.41 -11.41
CA ASP A 113 7.82 -10.27 -12.45
C ASP A 113 6.53 -9.60 -11.96
N GLY A 114 6.37 -9.43 -10.64
CA GLY A 114 5.20 -8.82 -10.00
C GLY A 114 3.91 -9.65 -10.09
N LYS A 115 3.91 -10.83 -10.72
CA LYS A 115 2.69 -11.61 -10.96
C LYS A 115 2.07 -12.11 -9.67
N TYR A 116 2.89 -12.64 -8.77
CA TYR A 116 2.41 -13.14 -7.47
C TYR A 116 1.79 -12.01 -6.63
N LEU A 117 2.48 -10.88 -6.51
CA LEU A 117 1.98 -9.70 -5.79
C LEU A 117 0.66 -9.21 -6.39
N LYS A 118 0.57 -9.13 -7.73
CA LYS A 118 -0.65 -8.73 -8.45
C LYS A 118 -1.83 -9.65 -8.13
N THR A 119 -1.65 -10.95 -8.22
CA THR A 119 -2.70 -11.93 -7.91
C THR A 119 -3.13 -11.85 -6.44
N LEU A 120 -2.16 -11.78 -5.52
CA LEU A 120 -2.41 -11.72 -4.08
C LEU A 120 -3.20 -10.46 -3.69
N VAL A 121 -2.72 -9.29 -4.11
CA VAL A 121 -3.34 -8.00 -3.79
C VAL A 121 -4.75 -7.92 -4.37
N LYS A 122 -4.96 -8.37 -5.60
CA LYS A 122 -6.30 -8.43 -6.21
C LYS A 122 -7.23 -9.39 -5.48
N SER A 123 -6.73 -10.53 -5.02
CA SER A 123 -7.53 -11.50 -4.25
C SER A 123 -7.97 -10.94 -2.90
N ILE A 124 -7.13 -10.14 -2.25
CA ILE A 124 -7.42 -9.58 -0.92
C ILE A 124 -8.35 -8.37 -1.02
N LEU A 125 -8.05 -7.45 -1.93
CA LEU A 125 -8.74 -6.15 -2.01
C LEU A 125 -9.95 -6.16 -2.93
N GLY A 126 -10.04 -7.15 -3.84
CA GLY A 126 -11.13 -7.26 -4.80
C GLY A 126 -11.34 -5.97 -5.58
N ASN A 127 -12.57 -5.44 -5.49
CA ASN A 127 -12.99 -4.21 -6.18
C ASN A 127 -13.03 -2.99 -5.25
N LEU A 128 -12.39 -3.05 -4.08
CA LEU A 128 -12.36 -1.91 -3.16
C LEU A 128 -11.59 -0.74 -3.77
N THR A 129 -12.14 0.46 -3.62
CA THR A 129 -11.55 1.71 -4.12
C THR A 129 -11.07 2.61 -2.99
N MET A 130 -10.26 3.61 -3.34
CA MET A 130 -9.65 4.53 -2.38
C MET A 130 -10.67 5.30 -1.52
N LYS A 131 -11.84 5.65 -2.05
CA LYS A 131 -12.86 6.36 -1.25
C LYS A 131 -13.45 5.50 -0.13
N GLN A 132 -13.33 4.17 -0.21
CA GLN A 132 -13.93 3.23 0.72
C GLN A 132 -13.08 2.98 1.97
N THR A 133 -11.86 3.51 2.05
CA THR A 133 -11.03 3.34 3.25
C THR A 133 -11.71 3.98 4.48
N LEU A 134 -11.55 3.31 5.62
CA LEU A 134 -12.21 3.64 6.89
C LEU A 134 -11.74 4.96 7.51
N THR A 135 -10.50 5.35 7.22
CA THR A 135 -9.90 6.62 7.65
C THR A 135 -9.18 7.29 6.48
N GLN A 136 -8.73 8.54 6.65
CA GLN A 136 -7.96 9.25 5.63
C GLN A 136 -6.66 8.50 5.38
N THR A 137 -6.59 7.83 4.23
CA THR A 137 -5.40 7.07 3.81
C THR A 137 -4.61 7.92 2.83
N VAL A 138 -3.29 7.93 2.95
CA VAL A 138 -2.39 8.72 2.08
C VAL A 138 -1.31 7.80 1.52
N ILE A 139 -1.30 7.60 0.21
CA ILE A 139 -0.34 6.72 -0.46
C ILE A 139 0.33 7.49 -1.60
N PRO A 140 1.59 7.91 -1.42
CA PRO A 140 2.35 8.54 -2.50
C PRO A 140 2.85 7.50 -3.51
N ALA A 141 2.99 7.97 -4.74
CA ALA A 141 3.57 7.26 -5.88
C ALA A 141 4.08 8.28 -6.92
N PHE A 142 4.63 7.80 -8.04
CA PHE A 142 5.14 8.69 -9.10
C PHE A 142 4.60 8.31 -10.48
N ASP A 143 4.06 9.29 -11.20
CA ASP A 143 3.53 9.12 -12.56
C ASP A 143 4.65 9.37 -13.57
N ILE A 144 5.13 8.29 -14.23
CA ILE A 144 6.24 8.37 -15.17
C ILE A 144 5.84 9.01 -16.49
N LYS A 145 4.56 8.90 -16.88
CA LYS A 145 4.06 9.47 -18.13
C LYS A 145 3.99 10.99 -18.03
N ARG A 146 3.64 11.49 -16.85
CA ARG A 146 3.51 12.92 -16.57
C ARG A 146 4.71 13.53 -15.84
N LEU A 147 5.71 12.72 -15.49
CA LEU A 147 6.92 13.10 -14.76
C LEU A 147 6.62 13.92 -13.49
N GLN A 148 5.62 13.49 -12.71
CA GLN A 148 5.21 14.21 -11.50
C GLN A 148 4.82 13.25 -10.36
N PRO A 149 5.00 13.67 -9.09
CA PRO A 149 4.44 12.95 -7.95
C PRO A 149 2.92 12.87 -8.04
N ILE A 150 2.37 11.74 -7.59
CA ILE A 150 0.95 11.55 -7.40
C ILE A 150 0.70 11.03 -5.99
N VAL A 151 -0.22 11.67 -5.27
CA VAL A 151 -0.65 11.22 -3.95
C VAL A 151 -2.10 10.75 -4.08
N PHE A 152 -2.35 9.50 -3.71
CA PHE A 152 -3.69 8.98 -3.59
C PHE A 152 -4.17 9.25 -2.17
N THR A 153 -5.29 9.95 -2.04
CA THR A 153 -5.91 10.22 -0.74
C THR A 153 -7.39 9.87 -0.74
N THR A 154 -7.92 9.45 0.41
CA THR A 154 -9.36 9.17 0.57
C THR A 154 -10.20 10.42 0.30
N ALA A 155 -9.76 11.58 0.78
CA ALA A 155 -10.40 12.86 0.52
C ALA A 155 -10.47 13.21 -0.98
N ASP A 156 -9.38 13.02 -1.73
CA ASP A 156 -9.37 13.26 -3.17
C ASP A 156 -10.26 12.26 -3.92
N ALA A 157 -10.26 11.00 -3.51
CA ALA A 157 -11.10 9.97 -4.11
C ALA A 157 -12.61 10.20 -3.86
N LYS A 158 -12.98 10.79 -2.72
CA LYS A 158 -14.36 11.18 -2.40
C LYS A 158 -14.83 12.39 -3.22
N THR A 159 -13.91 13.26 -3.63
CA THR A 159 -14.23 14.51 -4.34
C THR A 159 -14.07 14.40 -5.86
N HIS A 160 -13.14 13.57 -6.34
CA HIS A 160 -12.81 13.44 -7.75
C HIS A 160 -12.90 11.97 -8.18
N VAL A 161 -13.91 11.64 -8.99
CA VAL A 161 -14.16 10.27 -9.49
C VAL A 161 -12.92 9.67 -10.17
N SER A 162 -12.16 10.47 -10.93
CA SER A 162 -10.94 10.00 -11.59
C SER A 162 -9.78 9.66 -10.64
N ARG A 163 -9.86 10.06 -9.36
CA ARG A 163 -8.90 9.74 -8.30
C ARG A 163 -9.34 8.54 -7.45
N ASP A 164 -10.55 8.04 -7.64
CA ASP A 164 -11.08 6.86 -6.95
C ASP A 164 -10.62 5.55 -7.62
N ALA A 165 -9.31 5.32 -7.61
CA ALA A 165 -8.71 4.11 -8.16
C ALA A 165 -8.95 2.89 -7.25
N LEU A 166 -8.83 1.69 -7.83
CA LEU A 166 -8.82 0.45 -7.07
C LEU A 166 -7.63 0.45 -6.10
N LEU A 167 -7.88 0.06 -4.85
CA LEU A 167 -6.82 -0.10 -3.85
C LEU A 167 -5.75 -1.08 -4.31
N ALA A 168 -6.14 -2.11 -5.07
CA ALA A 168 -5.20 -3.04 -5.67
C ALA A 168 -4.24 -2.36 -6.66
N ASP A 169 -4.74 -1.44 -7.50
CA ASP A 169 -3.90 -0.71 -8.44
C ASP A 169 -2.97 0.26 -7.70
N ILE A 170 -3.46 0.92 -6.65
CA ILE A 170 -2.65 1.81 -5.81
C ILE A 170 -1.54 1.02 -5.09
N CYS A 171 -1.87 -0.15 -4.52
CA CYS A 171 -0.90 -1.02 -3.83
C CYS A 171 0.20 -1.53 -4.77
N LEU A 172 -0.18 -1.93 -5.99
CA LEU A 172 0.79 -2.38 -7.01
C LEU A 172 1.67 -1.22 -7.48
N SER A 173 1.08 -0.05 -7.67
CA SER A 173 1.78 1.18 -8.07
C SER A 173 2.81 1.61 -7.03
N THR A 174 2.41 1.76 -5.77
CA THR A 174 3.32 2.21 -4.71
C THR A 174 4.41 1.18 -4.41
N SER A 175 4.18 -0.11 -4.69
CA SER A 175 5.18 -1.17 -4.52
C SER A 175 6.10 -1.38 -5.72
N ALA A 176 5.87 -0.67 -6.84
CA ALA A 176 6.59 -0.86 -8.09
C ALA A 176 7.96 -0.16 -8.08
N ALA A 177 8.87 -0.62 -7.21
CA ALA A 177 10.20 -0.03 -7.06
C ALA A 177 11.01 -0.23 -8.36
N PRO A 178 11.64 0.83 -8.92
CA PRO A 178 12.47 0.71 -10.10
C PRO A 178 13.52 -0.38 -9.94
N THR A 179 13.79 -1.13 -11.01
CA THR A 179 14.66 -2.32 -11.05
C THR A 179 14.16 -3.54 -10.27
N TYR A 180 13.16 -3.41 -9.40
CA TYR A 180 12.59 -4.53 -8.63
C TYR A 180 11.29 -5.07 -9.22
N PHE A 181 10.36 -4.20 -9.61
CA PHE A 181 9.07 -4.58 -10.16
C PHE A 181 8.77 -3.81 -11.45
N PRO A 182 7.92 -4.34 -12.35
CA PRO A 182 7.48 -3.61 -13.53
C PRO A 182 6.59 -2.41 -13.15
N VAL A 183 6.59 -1.39 -14.00
CA VAL A 183 5.66 -0.24 -13.92
C VAL A 183 4.22 -0.76 -13.89
N HIS A 184 3.39 -0.19 -13.02
CA HIS A 184 1.98 -0.55 -12.98
C HIS A 184 1.15 0.37 -13.87
N TYR A 185 0.37 -0.22 -14.78
CA TYR A 185 -0.56 0.48 -15.65
C TYR A 185 -1.99 0.20 -15.22
N PHE A 186 -2.79 1.26 -15.10
CA PHE A 186 -4.24 1.15 -14.90
C PHE A 186 -4.96 2.39 -15.43
N GLU A 187 -6.29 2.29 -15.48
CA GLU A 187 -7.17 3.33 -15.99
C GLU A 187 -8.28 3.65 -14.99
N THR A 188 -8.66 4.92 -14.91
CA THR A 188 -9.91 5.35 -14.27
C THR A 188 -10.75 6.13 -15.27
N LYS A 189 -12.03 6.35 -14.93
CA LYS A 189 -12.91 7.25 -15.69
C LYS A 189 -13.21 8.48 -14.85
N ASP A 190 -13.26 9.65 -15.49
CA ASP A 190 -13.78 10.84 -14.85
C ASP A 190 -15.32 10.89 -14.88
N ALA A 191 -15.89 11.96 -14.33
CA ALA A 191 -17.34 12.14 -14.25
C ALA A 191 -18.01 12.27 -15.63
N GLN A 192 -17.24 12.63 -16.66
CA GLN A 192 -17.69 12.74 -18.06
C GLN A 192 -17.45 11.43 -18.83
N GLY A 193 -16.95 10.39 -18.16
CA GLY A 193 -16.66 9.08 -18.76
C GLY A 193 -15.35 9.04 -19.55
N LYS A 194 -14.54 10.11 -19.53
CA LYS A 194 -13.25 10.15 -20.21
C LYS A 194 -12.22 9.34 -19.44
N THR A 195 -11.49 8.50 -20.17
CA THR A 195 -10.43 7.66 -19.61
C THR A 195 -9.23 8.50 -19.18
N ARG A 196 -8.79 8.28 -17.94
CA ARG A 196 -7.51 8.75 -17.42
C ARG A 196 -6.59 7.54 -17.25
N THR A 197 -5.45 7.58 -17.92
CA THR A 197 -4.41 6.55 -17.85
C THR A 197 -3.38 6.90 -16.78
N PHE A 198 -2.85 5.88 -16.12
CA PHE A 198 -1.83 5.98 -15.09
C PHE A 198 -0.70 4.99 -15.39
N GLU A 199 0.53 5.48 -15.40
CA GLU A 199 1.75 4.67 -15.48
C GLU A 199 2.58 5.01 -14.25
N ILE A 200 2.47 4.20 -13.20
CA ILE A 200 2.89 4.58 -11.86
C ILE A 200 3.98 3.63 -11.33
N ILE A 201 4.94 4.22 -10.62
CA ILE A 201 6.00 3.53 -9.90
C ILE A 201 6.03 3.93 -8.42
N ASP A 202 6.87 3.24 -7.64
CA ASP A 202 7.02 3.42 -6.19
C ASP A 202 7.28 4.89 -5.81
N GLY A 203 6.60 5.36 -4.76
CA GLY A 203 6.76 6.71 -4.24
C GLY A 203 8.15 7.01 -3.66
N ALA A 204 8.97 5.99 -3.36
CA ALA A 204 10.35 6.19 -2.92
C ALA A 204 11.24 6.87 -3.98
N VAL A 205 10.80 6.98 -5.24
CA VAL A 205 11.51 7.77 -6.26
C VAL A 205 11.32 9.27 -6.10
N THR A 206 10.38 9.70 -5.24
CA THR A 206 10.07 11.11 -5.00
C THR A 206 10.80 11.68 -3.79
N THR A 207 11.69 10.91 -3.17
CA THR A 207 12.46 11.27 -1.97
C THR A 207 13.94 11.41 -2.25
#